data_AF-A0A1G0VRU6-F1
#
_entry.id   AF-A0A1G0VRU6-F1
#
_cell.length_a   1.000
_cell.length_b   1.000
_cell.length_c   1.000
_cell.angle_alpha   90.00
_cell.angle_beta   90.00
_cell.angle_gamma   90.00
#
_symmetry.space_group_name_H-M   'P 1'
#
loop_
_entity.id
_entity.type
_entity.pdbx_description
1 polymer ?
#
loop_
_entity_poly.entity_id
_entity_poly.type
_entity_poly.pdbx_seq_one_letter_code
_entity_poly.pdbx_strand_id
1 'polypeptide(L)'
;MDGLRHATMFTFRLEPQVIQIKQAGKDAVQENCIRCHQNNIHPVAVRAITSAMIHDEGERYCWDCHRDVPHGKVHSLSSTPNANVPALEPVVPEWLKKFTEKEKQN
;
A
#
# COMPACT_ATOMS: atom_id res chain seq x y z
N MET A 1 18.44 3.48 -13.28
CA MET A 1 18.51 2.48 -12.18
C MET A 1 17.61 2.92 -11.04
N ASP A 2 16.87 1.99 -10.43
CA ASP A 2 15.89 2.31 -9.38
C ASP A 2 16.56 2.83 -8.10
N GLY A 3 17.67 2.22 -7.68
CA GLY A 3 18.41 2.63 -6.47
C GLY A 3 18.91 4.07 -6.48
N LEU A 4 19.49 4.53 -7.61
CA LEU A 4 19.93 5.93 -7.73
C LEU A 4 18.74 6.89 -7.60
N ARG A 5 17.64 6.61 -8.29
CA ARG A 5 16.43 7.43 -8.21
C ARG A 5 15.87 7.45 -6.78
N HIS A 6 15.80 6.30 -6.12
CA HIS A 6 15.33 6.19 -4.74
C HIS A 6 16.16 7.11 -3.83
N ALA A 7 17.49 6.98 -3.87
CA ALA A 7 18.39 7.80 -3.07
C ALA A 7 18.18 9.30 -3.35
N THR A 8 18.14 9.70 -4.63
CA THR A 8 17.90 11.11 -5.00
C THR A 8 16.59 11.67 -4.46
N MET A 9 15.48 10.92 -4.55
CA MET A 9 14.18 11.42 -4.08
C MET A 9 14.18 11.70 -2.58
N PHE A 10 14.71 10.79 -1.76
CA PHE A 10 14.72 10.96 -0.30
C PHE A 10 15.81 11.92 0.20
N THR A 11 16.96 12.02 -0.49
CA THR A 11 18.00 13.00 -0.16
C THR A 11 17.48 14.43 -0.35
N PHE A 12 16.75 14.69 -1.43
CA PHE A 12 16.22 16.03 -1.72
C PHE A 12 14.78 16.25 -1.24
N ARG A 13 14.21 15.30 -0.50
CA ARG A 13 12.85 15.39 0.06
C ARG A 13 11.78 15.67 -1.01
N LEU A 14 11.90 14.98 -2.15
CA LEU A 14 11.04 15.13 -3.33
C LEU A 14 9.94 14.06 -3.38
N GLU A 15 9.74 13.30 -2.31
CA GLU A 15 8.70 12.28 -2.24
C GLU A 15 7.29 12.89 -2.36
N PRO A 16 6.41 12.32 -3.20
CA PRO A 16 5.00 12.72 -3.24
C PRO A 16 4.26 12.22 -2.00
N GLN A 17 3.12 12.86 -1.69
CA GLN A 17 2.22 12.41 -0.61
C GLN A 17 1.73 10.97 -0.79
N VAL A 18 1.62 10.50 -2.04
CA VAL A 18 1.27 9.12 -2.37
C VAL A 18 2.33 8.56 -3.32
N ILE A 19 3.12 7.62 -2.83
CA ILE A 19 4.13 6.93 -3.62
C ILE A 19 3.44 5.84 -4.45
N GLN A 20 3.55 5.95 -5.77
CA GLN A 20 3.00 4.98 -6.70
C GLN A 20 4.11 4.22 -7.42
N ILE A 21 3.91 2.91 -7.59
CA ILE A 21 4.84 2.03 -8.30
C ILE A 21 4.88 2.38 -9.78
N LYS A 22 6.09 2.48 -10.34
CA LYS A 22 6.31 2.69 -11.78
C LYS A 22 6.14 1.39 -12.56
N GLN A 23 5.96 1.51 -13.88
CA GLN A 23 5.72 0.37 -14.77
C GLN A 23 6.73 -0.77 -14.58
N ALA A 24 8.03 -0.49 -14.60
CA ALA A 24 9.06 -1.50 -14.37
C ALA A 24 8.91 -2.25 -13.03
N GLY A 25 8.41 -1.57 -11.99
CA GLY A 25 8.10 -2.20 -10.71
C GLY A 25 6.83 -3.05 -10.79
N LYS A 26 5.79 -2.59 -11.49
CA LYS A 26 4.57 -3.37 -11.73
C LYS A 26 4.89 -4.68 -12.44
N ASP A 27 5.69 -4.62 -13.50
CA ASP A 27 6.08 -5.79 -14.28
C ASP A 27 6.82 -6.81 -13.41
N ALA A 28 7.81 -6.35 -12.62
CA ALA A 28 8.56 -7.20 -11.71
C ALA A 28 7.68 -7.82 -10.61
N VAL A 29 6.73 -7.07 -10.04
CA VAL A 29 5.80 -7.61 -9.03
C VAL A 29 4.86 -8.64 -9.67
N GLN A 30 4.31 -8.35 -10.85
CA GLN A 30 3.44 -9.26 -11.59
C GLN A 30 4.13 -10.58 -11.92
N GLU A 31 5.38 -10.53 -12.42
CA GLU A 31 6.18 -11.71 -12.68
C GLU A 31 6.42 -12.52 -11.40
N ASN A 32 6.66 -11.85 -10.27
CA ASN A 32 6.80 -12.53 -8.99
C ASN A 32 5.50 -13.20 -8.51
N CYS A 33 4.35 -12.54 -8.70
CA CYS A 33 3.05 -13.13 -8.43
C CYS A 33 2.86 -14.42 -9.23
N ILE A 34 3.08 -14.36 -10.54
CA ILE A 34 2.93 -15.50 -11.45
C ILE A 34 3.92 -16.61 -11.07
N ARG A 35 5.19 -16.29 -10.84
CA ARG A 35 6.23 -17.26 -10.49
C ARG A 35 5.90 -18.07 -9.25
N CYS A 36 5.42 -17.42 -8.19
CA CYS A 36 5.07 -18.12 -6.95
C CYS A 36 3.71 -18.82 -7.03
N HIS A 37 2.76 -18.30 -7.80
CA HIS A 37 1.39 -18.80 -7.85
C HIS A 37 1.03 -19.59 -9.11
N GLN A 38 1.99 -19.91 -9.99
CA GLN A 38 1.78 -20.58 -11.28
C GLN A 38 0.87 -21.82 -11.20
N ASN A 39 0.98 -22.62 -10.14
CA ASN A 39 0.18 -23.84 -9.95
C ASN A 39 -1.30 -23.55 -9.64
N ASN A 40 -1.61 -22.38 -9.08
CA ASN A 40 -2.96 -21.93 -8.76
C ASN A 40 -3.60 -21.15 -9.92
N ILE A 41 -2.77 -20.58 -10.81
CA ILE A 41 -3.20 -19.82 -12.00
C ILE A 41 -3.52 -20.77 -13.17
N HIS A 42 -3.63 -22.09 -12.91
CA HIS A 42 -3.87 -23.10 -13.94
C HIS A 42 -5.11 -22.75 -14.81
N PRO A 43 -5.04 -22.88 -16.15
CA PRO A 43 -6.04 -22.35 -17.10
C PRO A 43 -7.48 -22.83 -16.88
N VAL A 44 -7.68 -23.96 -16.20
CA VAL A 44 -9.02 -24.46 -15.84
C VAL A 44 -9.66 -23.62 -14.73
N ALA A 45 -8.88 -23.07 -13.79
CA ALA A 45 -9.36 -22.20 -12.72
C ALA A 45 -9.59 -20.76 -13.22
N VAL A 46 -8.78 -20.29 -14.18
CA VAL A 46 -8.88 -18.93 -14.75
C VAL A 46 -9.99 -18.82 -15.79
N ARG A 47 -10.44 -19.93 -16.42
CA ARG A 47 -11.60 -19.97 -17.33
C ARG A 47 -12.92 -19.47 -16.72
N ALA A 48 -13.03 -19.43 -15.38
CA ALA A 48 -14.20 -18.87 -14.70
C ALA A 48 -14.24 -17.32 -14.79
N ILE A 49 -13.10 -16.68 -15.03
CA ILE A 49 -13.02 -15.29 -15.48
C ILE A 49 -13.18 -15.38 -17.00
N THR A 50 -14.41 -15.18 -17.48
CA THR A 50 -14.78 -15.35 -18.89
C THR A 50 -13.68 -14.86 -19.84
N SER A 51 -13.35 -15.64 -20.88
CA SER A 51 -12.36 -15.26 -21.91
C SER A 51 -12.57 -13.86 -22.50
N ALA A 52 -13.79 -13.30 -22.39
CA ALA A 52 -14.11 -11.93 -22.76
C ALA A 52 -13.39 -10.87 -21.89
N MET A 53 -13.19 -11.11 -20.59
CA MET A 53 -12.56 -10.15 -19.66
C MET A 53 -11.04 -10.05 -19.79
N ILE A 54 -10.39 -11.03 -20.42
CA ILE A 54 -8.93 -11.05 -20.64
C ILE A 54 -8.56 -10.43 -22.00
N HIS A 55 -9.49 -10.44 -22.97
CA HIS A 55 -9.22 -9.99 -24.34
C HIS A 55 -9.62 -8.54 -24.64
N ASP A 56 -10.62 -7.97 -23.94
CA ASP A 56 -11.16 -6.66 -24.33
C ASP A 56 -10.54 -5.45 -23.60
N GLU A 57 -9.83 -5.64 -22.48
CA GLU A 57 -9.42 -4.50 -21.62
C GLU A 57 -8.05 -4.66 -20.96
N GLY A 58 -6.99 -4.75 -21.78
CA GLY A 58 -5.60 -4.54 -21.32
C GLY A 58 -5.04 -5.56 -20.32
N GLU A 59 -3.73 -5.54 -20.14
CA GLU A 59 -3.01 -6.44 -19.24
C GLU A 59 -3.40 -6.17 -17.76
N ARG A 60 -4.37 -6.91 -17.24
CA ARG A 60 -4.77 -6.85 -15.83
C ARG A 60 -3.69 -7.43 -14.92
N TYR A 61 -3.49 -6.79 -13.77
CA TYR A 61 -2.55 -7.24 -12.75
C TYR A 61 -3.25 -8.11 -11.70
N CYS A 62 -2.50 -8.97 -11.03
CA CYS A 62 -3.04 -9.83 -9.96
C CYS A 62 -3.75 -9.02 -8.86
N TRP A 63 -3.22 -7.84 -8.51
CA TRP A 63 -3.78 -6.98 -7.46
C TRP A 63 -4.98 -6.13 -7.90
N ASP A 64 -5.38 -6.16 -9.18
CA ASP A 64 -6.63 -5.50 -9.61
C ASP A 64 -7.85 -6.18 -8.94
N CYS A 65 -7.77 -7.50 -8.75
CA CYS A 65 -8.70 -8.27 -7.93
C CYS A 65 -8.20 -8.40 -6.48
N HIS A 66 -6.91 -8.69 -6.27
CA HIS A 66 -6.30 -8.85 -4.94
C HIS A 66 -5.88 -7.50 -4.33
N ARG A 67 -6.86 -6.59 -4.20
CA ARG A 67 -6.67 -5.16 -3.87
C ARG A 67 -6.04 -4.88 -2.51
N ASP A 68 -6.04 -5.84 -1.59
CA ASP A 68 -5.46 -5.68 -0.25
C ASP A 68 -3.97 -6.07 -0.18
N VAL A 69 -3.47 -6.81 -1.18
CA VAL A 69 -2.06 -7.23 -1.27
C VAL A 69 -1.08 -6.04 -1.38
N PRO A 70 -1.33 -5.01 -2.23
CA PRO A 70 -0.41 -3.88 -2.35
C PRO A 70 -0.56 -2.89 -1.19
N HIS A 71 -0.22 -3.30 0.03
CA HIS A 71 -0.23 -2.46 1.25
C HIS A 71 -1.62 -1.93 1.67
N GLY A 72 -2.68 -2.74 1.46
CA GLY A 72 -4.06 -2.37 1.83
C GLY A 72 -4.72 -1.38 0.87
N LYS A 73 -5.90 -0.86 1.23
CA LYS A 73 -6.70 0.03 0.36
C LYS A 73 -6.36 1.51 0.48
N VAL A 74 -5.62 1.89 1.52
CA VAL A 74 -5.36 3.30 1.86
C VAL A 74 -3.89 3.59 1.59
N HIS A 75 -3.64 4.56 0.71
CA HIS A 75 -2.30 5.00 0.35
C HIS A 75 -2.17 6.50 0.66
N SER A 76 -1.61 6.83 1.83
CA SER A 76 -1.29 8.21 2.21
C SER A 76 -0.23 8.20 3.31
N LEU A 77 0.78 9.07 3.24
CA LEU A 77 1.77 9.24 4.30
C LEU A 77 1.15 9.51 5.68
N SER A 78 -0.02 10.16 5.72
CA SER A 78 -0.73 10.50 6.95
C SER A 78 -1.72 9.44 7.43
N SER A 79 -1.95 8.38 6.64
CA SER A 79 -3.00 7.38 6.92
C SER A 79 -2.50 5.95 6.80
N THR A 80 -1.21 5.74 6.50
CA THR A 80 -0.59 4.42 6.52
C THR A 80 -0.56 3.90 7.96
N PRO A 81 -1.15 2.72 8.23
CA PRO A 81 -1.10 2.11 9.55
C PRO A 81 0.35 1.76 9.92
N ASN A 82 0.69 1.85 11.20
CA ASN A 82 2.03 1.56 11.75
C ASN A 82 3.17 2.46 11.21
N ALA A 83 2.86 3.69 10.79
CA ALA A 83 3.90 4.66 10.48
C ALA A 83 4.73 4.96 11.73
N ASN A 84 6.06 4.79 11.63
CA ASN A 84 7.00 5.17 12.69
C ASN A 84 7.15 6.70 12.71
N VAL A 85 6.16 7.37 13.28
CA VAL A 85 6.17 8.81 13.52
C VAL A 85 6.53 9.09 14.98
N PRO A 86 7.32 10.15 15.26
CA PRO A 86 7.49 10.62 16.63
C PRO A 86 6.12 10.83 17.26
N ALA A 87 5.95 10.37 18.50
CA ALA A 87 4.74 10.65 19.24
C ALA A 87 4.57 12.17 19.29
N LEU A 88 3.41 12.66 18.86
CA LEU A 88 3.08 14.07 19.03
C LEU A 88 3.11 14.37 20.52
N GLU A 89 3.69 15.50 20.90
CA GLU A 89 3.55 16.00 22.25
C GLU A 89 2.04 16.11 22.58
N PRO A 90 1.64 15.86 23.83
CA PRO A 90 0.24 15.94 24.21
C PRO A 90 -0.33 17.31 23.83
N VAL A 91 -1.24 17.32 22.85
CA VAL A 91 -1.98 18.53 22.44
C VAL A 91 -2.90 19.00 23.58
N VAL A 92 -3.14 18.14 24.56
CA VAL A 92 -4.01 18.38 25.71
C VAL A 92 -3.24 19.14 26.79
N PRO A 93 -3.70 20.35 27.18
CA PRO A 93 -3.14 21.07 28.31
C PRO A 93 -3.20 20.27 29.60
N GLU A 94 -2.21 20.45 30.48
CA GLU A 94 -2.09 19.66 31.72
C GLU A 94 -3.33 19.78 32.63
N TRP A 95 -3.98 20.95 32.64
CA TRP A 95 -5.20 21.18 33.43
C TRP A 95 -6.39 20.30 32.95
N LEU A 96 -6.52 20.09 31.64
CA LEU A 96 -7.62 19.30 31.06
C LEU A 96 -7.40 17.80 31.28
N LYS A 97 -6.13 17.36 31.26
CA LYS A 97 -5.74 16.00 31.60
C LYS A 97 -6.08 15.65 33.06
N LYS A 98 -5.75 16.55 33.99
CA LYS A 98 -6.09 16.38 35.42
C LYS A 98 -7.59 16.31 35.67
N PHE A 99 -8.39 17.07 34.91
CA PHE A 99 -9.85 17.04 35.03
C PHE A 99 -10.44 15.69 34.59
N THR A 100 -10.01 15.19 33.42
CA THR A 100 -10.52 13.92 32.86
C THR A 100 -10.08 12.68 33.62
N GLU A 101 -8.89 12.69 34.22
CA GLU A 101 -8.43 11.59 35.10
C GLU A 101 -9.20 11.54 36.41
N LYS A 102 -9.62 12.69 36.94
CA LYS A 102 -10.40 12.79 38.18
C LYS A 102 -11.84 12.31 38.03
N GLU A 103 -12.46 12.53 36.86
CA GLU A 103 -13.81 12.00 36.57
C GLU A 103 -13.83 10.46 36.41
N LYS A 104 -12.77 9.85 35.87
CA LYS A 104 -12.70 8.38 35.71
C LYS A 104 -12.53 7.61 37.03
N GLN A 105 -12.20 8.29 38.13
CA GLN A 105 -11.99 7.70 39.45
C GLN A 105 -13.23 7.83 40.36
N ASN A 106 -14.27 8.50 39.89
CA ASN A 106 -15.60 8.57 40.52
C ASN A 106 -16.58 7.64 39.80
#